data_AF-A0A497CCG4-F1
#
_entry.id   AF-A0A497CCG4-F1
#
_cell.length_a   1.000
_cell.length_b   1.000
_cell.length_c   1.000
_cell.angle_alpha   90.00
_cell.angle_beta   90.00
_cell.angle_gamma   90.00
#
_symmetry.space_group_name_H-M   'P 1'
#
loop_
_entity.id
_entity.type
_entity.pdbx_description
1 polymer ?
#
loop_
_entity_poly.entity_id
_entity_poly.type
_entity_poly.pdbx_seq_one_letter_code
_entity_poly.pdbx_strand_id
1 'polypeptide(L)'
;MAQVFGDSGAWTFIYDEMKQIGFQPEELSDIENFLNKEKAKLTSEDELEVQLLQKESLRFSKQMARLDKKYQSAISVSKEKFSSQIEMSDLKIKRLQEPTTFFKKILRKWQIAKEKRNRKGIHKRSIVFFKQLEQKKNSLQVKLERVHQKNQFQIKSKVKNTKRNIEFLEKVQTSPEYFGAMAERKLIKNLSSLPDEFYVFNDIHLALKKAMRFDEKWRRSAQIDTLVISPAGIFVVEVKNWSKTFTAANDYHNPYDQVKWAAYLCYKQTQTKTREIIAHTGHIPQKPQKSRAKVLHLNEVKNYILWFKDRLLTKDQIEALAIEINTLSDRSPFLNW
;
A
#
# COMPACT_ATOMS: atom_id res chain seq x y z
N MET A 1 -31.44 -12.40 -24.04
CA MET A 1 -30.91 -12.03 -22.69
C MET A 1 -30.95 -10.52 -22.61
N ALA A 2 -31.18 -9.97 -21.42
CA ALA A 2 -31.23 -8.52 -21.22
C ALA A 2 -29.92 -7.85 -21.63
N GLN A 3 -30.02 -6.62 -22.12
CA GLN A 3 -28.85 -5.80 -22.41
C GLN A 3 -28.34 -5.21 -21.09
N VAL A 4 -27.05 -5.41 -20.79
CA VAL A 4 -26.43 -4.98 -19.53
C VAL A 4 -25.41 -3.88 -19.80
N PHE A 5 -25.49 -2.78 -19.06
CA PHE A 5 -24.63 -1.61 -19.16
C PHE A 5 -24.04 -1.29 -17.80
N GLY A 6 -22.76 -0.91 -17.78
CA GLY A 6 -22.01 -0.68 -16.54
C GLY A 6 -21.68 -1.97 -15.78
N ASP A 7 -20.96 -1.81 -14.68
CA ASP A 7 -20.61 -2.89 -13.74
C ASP A 7 -20.88 -2.39 -12.31
N SER A 8 -20.56 -3.20 -11.30
CA SER A 8 -20.64 -2.83 -9.89
C SER A 8 -19.77 -1.60 -9.58
N GLY A 9 -20.38 -0.60 -8.93
CA GLY A 9 -19.66 0.60 -8.49
C GLY A 9 -18.66 0.27 -7.37
N ALA A 10 -19.06 -0.60 -6.45
CA ALA A 10 -18.17 -1.10 -5.41
C ALA A 10 -16.98 -1.89 -5.98
N TRP A 11 -17.18 -2.65 -7.07
CA TRP A 11 -16.08 -3.33 -7.76
C TRP A 11 -15.12 -2.34 -8.41
N THR A 12 -15.65 -1.33 -9.10
CA THR A 12 -14.84 -0.28 -9.75
C THR A 12 -13.94 0.42 -8.72
N PHE A 13 -14.48 0.75 -7.55
CA PHE A 13 -13.70 1.34 -6.45
C PHE A 13 -12.54 0.42 -6.02
N ILE A 14 -12.81 -0.86 -5.76
CA ILE A 14 -11.78 -1.83 -5.35
C ILE A 14 -10.72 -2.00 -6.45
N TYR A 15 -11.15 -2.11 -7.70
CA TYR A 15 -10.26 -2.24 -8.84
C TYR A 15 -9.28 -1.06 -8.91
N ASP A 16 -9.77 0.16 -8.73
CA ASP A 16 -8.93 1.36 -8.75
C ASP A 16 -7.95 1.41 -7.56
N GLU A 17 -8.38 1.07 -6.34
CA GLU A 17 -7.48 0.97 -5.18
C GLU A 17 -6.37 -0.09 -5.42
N MET A 18 -6.75 -1.26 -5.96
CA MET A 18 -5.81 -2.33 -6.27
C MET A 18 -4.82 -1.94 -7.36
N LYS A 19 -5.28 -1.22 -8.39
CA LYS A 19 -4.45 -0.74 -9.49
C LYS A 19 -3.38 0.24 -9.01
N GLN A 20 -3.68 1.10 -8.03
CA GLN A 20 -2.71 2.05 -7.47
C GLN A 20 -1.51 1.36 -6.81
N ILE A 21 -1.70 0.15 -6.27
CA ILE A 21 -0.64 -0.63 -5.64
C ILE A 21 -0.05 -1.72 -6.55
N GLY A 22 -0.48 -1.75 -7.82
CA GLY A 22 0.10 -2.60 -8.87
C GLY A 22 -0.58 -3.95 -9.08
N PHE A 23 -1.78 -4.17 -8.51
CA PHE A 23 -2.60 -5.36 -8.82
C PHE A 23 -3.67 -5.01 -9.85
N GLN A 24 -3.97 -5.94 -10.75
CA GLN A 24 -4.98 -5.77 -11.79
C GLN A 24 -5.89 -7.00 -11.78
N PRO A 25 -6.92 -7.02 -10.90
CA PRO A 25 -7.84 -8.15 -10.86
C PRO A 25 -8.88 -8.04 -11.98
N GLU A 26 -9.26 -9.16 -12.58
CA GLU A 26 -10.37 -9.23 -13.53
C GLU A 26 -11.67 -9.61 -12.81
N GLU A 27 -11.55 -10.44 -11.76
CA GLU A 27 -12.66 -10.90 -10.93
C GLU A 27 -12.35 -10.80 -9.42
N LEU A 28 -13.40 -10.83 -8.59
CA LEU A 28 -13.28 -10.81 -7.13
C LEU A 28 -12.46 -11.99 -6.58
N SER A 29 -12.46 -13.13 -7.26
CA SER A 29 -11.65 -14.31 -6.89
C SER A 29 -10.14 -14.07 -7.06
N ASP A 30 -9.74 -13.13 -7.91
CA ASP A 30 -8.32 -12.84 -8.12
C ASP A 30 -7.68 -12.23 -6.87
N ILE A 31 -8.47 -11.56 -6.03
CA ILE A 31 -8.00 -11.01 -4.75
C ILE A 31 -7.47 -12.12 -3.85
N GLU A 32 -8.20 -13.24 -3.75
CA GLU A 32 -7.77 -14.40 -2.99
C GLU A 32 -6.54 -15.07 -3.62
N ASN A 33 -6.51 -15.18 -4.96
CA ASN A 33 -5.35 -15.71 -5.68
C ASN A 33 -4.09 -14.85 -5.43
N PHE A 34 -4.20 -13.53 -5.48
CA PHE A 34 -3.10 -12.61 -5.19
C PHE A 34 -2.65 -12.71 -3.74
N LEU A 35 -3.59 -12.79 -2.80
CA LEU A 35 -3.28 -12.94 -1.38
C LEU A 35 -2.50 -14.23 -1.12
N ASN A 36 -2.96 -15.36 -1.67
CA ASN A 36 -2.29 -16.65 -1.53
C ASN A 36 -0.90 -16.63 -2.17
N LYS A 37 -0.75 -15.99 -3.34
CA LYS A 37 0.53 -15.83 -4.01
C LYS A 37 1.51 -14.97 -3.19
N GLU A 38 1.06 -13.85 -2.62
CA GLU A 38 1.92 -13.01 -1.78
C GLU A 38 2.27 -13.71 -0.45
N LYS A 39 1.37 -14.50 0.14
CA LYS A 39 1.68 -15.33 1.33
C LYS A 39 2.73 -16.41 1.04
N ALA A 40 2.61 -17.11 -0.09
CA ALA A 40 3.62 -18.08 -0.54
C ALA A 40 4.97 -17.40 -0.80
N LYS A 41 4.94 -16.25 -1.48
CA LYS A 41 6.13 -15.42 -1.71
C LYS A 41 6.77 -14.97 -0.40
N LEU A 42 5.98 -14.50 0.57
CA LEU A 42 6.48 -14.08 1.87
C LEU A 42 7.27 -15.18 2.57
N THR A 43 6.75 -16.41 2.54
CA THR A 43 7.41 -17.57 3.14
C THR A 43 8.82 -17.76 2.56
N SER A 44 8.93 -17.73 1.22
CA SER A 44 10.22 -17.85 0.53
C SER A 44 11.14 -16.64 0.77
N GLU A 45 10.58 -15.44 0.90
CA GLU A 45 11.35 -14.22 1.14
C GLU A 45 11.86 -14.12 2.59
N ASP A 46 11.08 -14.55 3.60
CA ASP A 46 11.50 -14.61 5.00
C ASP A 46 12.68 -15.60 5.15
N GLU A 47 12.61 -16.78 4.54
CA GLU A 47 13.71 -17.75 4.52
C GLU A 47 14.98 -17.17 3.88
N LEU A 48 14.82 -16.52 2.71
CA LEU A 48 15.92 -15.89 2.01
C LEU A 48 16.49 -14.69 2.80
N GLU A 49 15.66 -13.92 3.49
CA GLU A 49 16.08 -12.81 4.35
C GLU A 49 17.03 -13.31 5.43
N VAL A 50 16.65 -14.38 6.14
CA VAL A 50 17.48 -14.99 7.19
C VAL A 50 18.83 -15.42 6.63
N GLN A 51 18.85 -16.12 5.49
CA GLN A 51 20.08 -16.57 4.85
C GLN A 51 20.98 -15.40 4.42
N LEU A 52 20.41 -14.36 3.81
CA LEU A 52 21.16 -13.19 3.35
C LEU A 52 21.72 -12.36 4.51
N LEU A 53 20.94 -12.19 5.60
CA LEU A 53 21.41 -11.51 6.81
C LEU A 53 22.55 -12.26 7.50
N GLN A 54 22.48 -13.60 7.55
CA GLN A 54 23.57 -14.43 8.07
C GLN A 54 24.84 -14.28 7.21
N LYS A 55 24.70 -14.37 5.87
CA LYS A 55 25.82 -14.22 4.93
C LYS A 55 26.47 -12.85 5.03
N GLU A 56 25.67 -11.79 5.13
CA GLU A 56 26.17 -10.41 5.28
C GLU A 56 26.85 -10.20 6.64
N SER A 57 26.32 -10.76 7.72
CA SER A 57 26.94 -10.71 9.05
C SER A 57 28.30 -11.42 9.07
N LEU A 58 28.39 -12.59 8.42
CA LEU A 58 29.66 -13.32 8.26
C LEU A 58 30.67 -12.53 7.42
N ARG A 59 30.22 -11.92 6.32
CA ARG A 59 31.06 -11.06 5.46
C ARG A 59 31.59 -9.86 6.24
N PHE A 60 30.73 -9.17 6.98
CA PHE A 60 31.10 -8.03 7.81
C PHE A 60 32.14 -8.42 8.87
N SER A 61 31.90 -9.51 9.60
CA SER A 61 32.85 -10.05 10.58
C SER A 61 34.23 -10.36 9.96
N LYS A 62 34.27 -11.01 8.79
CA LYS A 62 35.52 -11.26 8.06
C LYS A 62 36.24 -9.97 7.65
N GLN A 63 35.52 -8.93 7.23
CA GLN A 63 36.12 -7.64 6.87
C GLN A 63 36.67 -6.91 8.09
N MET A 64 35.94 -6.92 9.22
CA MET A 64 36.41 -6.37 10.48
C MET A 64 37.67 -7.07 10.97
N ALA A 65 37.70 -8.41 10.99
CA ALA A 65 38.88 -9.18 11.38
C ALA A 65 40.09 -8.90 10.48
N ARG A 66 39.90 -8.75 9.16
CA ARG A 66 40.96 -8.36 8.22
C ARG A 66 41.49 -6.96 8.51
N LEU A 67 40.59 -6.01 8.79
CA LEU A 67 40.96 -4.66 9.15
C LEU A 67 41.78 -4.65 10.44
N ASP A 68 41.31 -5.34 11.47
CA ASP A 68 42.04 -5.47 12.74
C ASP A 68 43.42 -6.09 12.54
N LYS A 69 43.50 -7.22 11.82
CA LYS A 69 44.79 -7.86 11.53
C LYS A 69 45.75 -6.93 10.80
N LYS A 70 45.27 -6.18 9.80
CA LYS A 70 46.07 -5.21 9.03
C LYS A 70 46.61 -4.09 9.92
N TYR A 71 45.80 -3.58 10.84
CA TYR A 71 46.25 -2.51 11.74
C TYR A 71 47.15 -3.04 12.86
N GLN A 72 46.92 -4.24 13.38
CA GLN A 72 47.80 -4.90 14.34
C GLN A 72 49.21 -5.14 13.74
N SER A 73 49.29 -5.65 12.51
CA SER A 73 50.58 -5.82 11.84
C SER A 73 51.28 -4.49 11.57
N ALA A 74 50.53 -3.47 11.11
CA ALA A 74 51.09 -2.14 10.90
C ALA A 74 51.61 -1.50 12.20
N ILE A 75 50.91 -1.70 13.32
CA ILE A 75 51.34 -1.26 14.65
C ILE A 75 52.63 -1.98 15.05
N SER A 76 52.69 -3.30 14.92
CA SER A 76 53.87 -4.11 15.28
C SER A 76 55.11 -3.67 14.51
N VAL A 77 55.02 -3.62 13.17
CA VAL A 77 56.14 -3.21 12.29
C VAL A 77 56.61 -1.79 12.60
N SER A 78 55.67 -0.87 12.85
CA SER A 78 56.03 0.52 13.17
C SER A 78 56.65 0.65 14.57
N LYS A 79 56.16 -0.12 15.56
CA LYS A 79 56.73 -0.16 16.92
C LYS A 79 58.19 -0.62 16.87
N GLU A 80 58.47 -1.68 16.12
CA GLU A 80 59.83 -2.21 15.94
C GLU A 80 60.73 -1.16 15.28
N LYS A 81 60.30 -0.56 14.16
CA LYS A 81 61.03 0.51 13.47
C LYS A 81 61.37 1.69 14.38
N PHE A 82 60.40 2.20 15.14
CA PHE A 82 60.64 3.32 16.06
C PHE A 82 61.55 2.90 17.22
N SER A 83 61.43 1.66 17.71
CA SER A 83 62.28 1.13 18.77
C SER A 83 63.73 1.02 18.32
N SER A 84 64.00 0.47 17.13
CA SER A 84 65.35 0.41 16.56
C SER A 84 65.95 1.80 16.33
N GLN A 85 65.15 2.79 15.92
CA GLN A 85 65.61 4.17 15.78
C GLN A 85 66.00 4.80 17.12
N ILE A 86 65.23 4.54 18.17
CA ILE A 86 65.53 5.01 19.54
C ILE A 86 66.81 4.34 20.04
N GLU A 87 66.93 3.03 19.87
CA GLU A 87 68.11 2.25 20.29
C GLU A 87 69.38 2.73 19.59
N MET A 88 69.32 2.98 18.28
CA MET A 88 70.45 3.53 17.52
C MET A 88 70.87 4.92 18.03
N SER A 89 69.92 5.78 18.38
CA SER A 89 70.23 7.06 19.03
C SER A 89 70.81 6.88 20.42
N ASP A 90 70.33 5.92 21.21
CA ASP A 90 70.84 5.62 22.55
C ASP A 90 72.27 5.07 22.49
N LEU A 91 72.60 4.20 21.52
CA LEU A 91 73.95 3.71 21.26
C LEU A 91 74.91 4.84 20.85
N LYS A 92 74.47 5.75 19.97
CA LYS A 92 75.27 6.94 19.61
C LYS A 92 75.54 7.82 20.82
N ILE A 93 74.54 8.05 21.68
CA ILE A 93 74.70 8.82 22.92
C ILE A 93 75.73 8.12 23.82
N LYS A 94 75.64 6.80 24.02
CA LYS A 94 76.59 6.03 24.83
C LYS A 94 78.02 6.14 24.31
N ARG A 95 78.25 5.94 23.01
CA ARG A 95 79.60 6.08 22.39
C ARG A 95 80.20 7.48 22.58
N LEU A 96 79.38 8.53 22.47
CA LEU A 96 79.82 9.90 22.65
C LEU A 96 80.16 10.25 24.13
N GLN A 97 79.83 9.38 25.08
CA GLN A 97 80.14 9.56 26.50
C GLN A 97 81.48 8.94 26.92
N GLU A 98 82.17 8.21 26.03
CA GLU A 98 83.49 7.62 26.31
C GLU A 98 84.57 8.69 26.61
N PRO A 99 85.66 8.34 27.32
CA PRO A 99 86.74 9.29 27.65
C PRO A 99 87.39 9.93 26.41
N THR A 100 87.81 11.18 26.53
CA THR A 100 88.32 11.98 25.40
C THR A 100 89.07 13.23 25.86
N THR A 101 89.88 13.82 24.98
CA THR A 101 90.61 15.07 25.22
C THR A 101 89.69 16.29 25.40
N PHE A 102 90.20 17.34 26.08
CA PHE A 102 89.44 18.52 26.53
C PHE A 102 88.65 19.22 25.42
N PHE A 103 89.27 19.54 24.28
CA PHE A 103 88.59 20.19 23.14
C PHE A 103 87.51 19.29 22.51
N LYS A 104 87.76 17.98 22.45
CA LYS A 104 86.77 17.00 21.97
C LYS A 104 85.59 16.84 22.93
N LYS A 105 85.76 17.10 24.24
CA LYS A 105 84.69 17.03 25.26
C LYS A 105 83.57 18.06 25.01
N ILE A 106 83.93 19.26 24.56
CA ILE A 106 82.96 20.33 24.24
C ILE A 106 82.13 19.95 23.01
N LEU A 107 82.78 19.50 21.94
CA LEU A 107 82.13 19.03 20.71
C LEU A 107 81.20 17.83 20.99
N ARG A 108 81.63 16.86 21.81
CA ARG A 108 80.81 15.71 22.20
C ARG A 108 79.57 16.10 23.00
N LYS A 109 79.65 17.09 23.90
CA LYS A 109 78.47 17.61 24.63
C LYS A 109 77.39 18.13 23.68
N TRP A 110 77.79 18.87 22.64
CA TRP A 110 76.85 19.35 21.62
C TRP A 110 76.25 18.22 20.80
N GLN A 111 77.07 17.24 20.37
CA GLN A 111 76.60 16.06 19.64
C GLN A 111 75.61 15.22 20.47
N ILE A 112 75.87 15.03 21.77
CA ILE A 112 74.95 14.37 22.71
C ILE A 112 73.64 15.14 22.81
N ALA A 113 73.68 16.47 22.95
CA ALA A 113 72.47 17.29 23.00
C ALA A 113 71.64 17.18 21.70
N LYS A 114 72.32 17.16 20.55
CA LYS A 114 71.70 16.94 19.23
C LYS A 114 71.02 15.58 19.14
N GLU A 115 71.70 14.50 19.53
CA GLU A 115 71.11 13.15 19.53
C GLU A 115 69.96 12.99 20.53
N LYS A 116 70.05 13.59 21.73
CA LYS A 116 68.93 13.64 22.69
C LYS A 116 67.71 14.36 22.12
N ARG A 117 67.91 15.46 21.37
CA ARG A 117 66.82 16.14 20.64
C ARG A 117 66.24 15.26 19.54
N ASN A 118 67.09 14.56 18.78
CA ASN A 118 66.66 13.63 17.74
C ASN A 118 65.80 12.49 18.34
N ARG A 119 66.24 11.87 19.43
CA ARG A 119 65.48 10.85 20.18
C ARG A 119 64.10 11.36 20.61
N LYS A 120 64.03 12.55 21.23
CA LYS A 120 62.74 13.19 21.57
C LYS A 120 61.88 13.43 20.33
N GLY A 121 62.48 13.82 19.21
CA GLY A 121 61.82 13.99 17.92
C GLY A 121 61.25 12.68 17.35
N ILE A 122 62.00 11.57 17.45
CA ILE A 122 61.53 10.22 17.06
C ILE A 122 60.31 9.82 17.90
N HIS A 123 60.37 10.00 19.23
CA HIS A 123 59.26 9.68 20.13
C HIS A 123 58.01 10.53 19.86
N LYS A 124 58.15 11.84 19.63
CA LYS A 124 57.01 12.69 19.23
C LYS A 124 56.39 12.24 17.91
N ARG A 125 57.23 11.89 16.91
CA ARG A 125 56.76 11.37 15.62
C ARG A 125 56.01 10.05 15.76
N SER A 126 56.46 9.14 16.64
CA SER A 126 55.77 7.86 16.83
C SER A 126 54.37 8.05 17.45
N ILE A 127 54.23 8.93 18.45
CA ILE A 127 52.92 9.25 19.05
C ILE A 127 51.95 9.78 17.98
N VAL A 128 52.39 10.76 17.19
CA VAL A 128 51.55 11.35 16.12
C VAL A 128 51.18 10.29 15.09
N PHE A 129 52.12 9.44 14.69
CA PHE A 129 51.88 8.37 13.74
C PHE A 129 50.84 7.37 14.23
N PHE A 130 50.96 6.87 15.47
CA PHE A 130 49.99 5.91 16.02
C PHE A 130 48.60 6.53 16.19
N LYS A 131 48.51 7.81 16.58
CA LYS A 131 47.24 8.54 16.64
C LYS A 131 46.56 8.64 15.27
N GLN A 132 47.32 8.98 14.22
CA GLN A 132 46.80 9.05 12.85
C GLN A 132 46.36 7.67 12.35
N LEU A 133 47.11 6.63 12.68
CA LEU A 133 46.82 5.26 12.31
C LEU A 133 45.52 4.76 12.99
N GLU A 134 45.33 5.06 14.26
CA GLU A 134 44.09 4.78 14.99
C GLU A 134 42.88 5.55 14.43
N GLN A 135 43.02 6.84 14.16
CA GLN A 135 41.97 7.64 13.51
C GLN A 135 41.57 7.05 12.14
N LYS A 136 42.56 6.62 11.36
CA LYS A 136 42.32 5.99 10.06
C LYS A 136 41.58 4.66 10.22
N LYS A 137 41.97 3.82 11.19
CA LYS A 137 41.25 2.59 11.54
C LYS A 137 39.79 2.87 11.87
N ASN A 138 39.54 3.79 12.80
CA ASN A 138 38.19 4.11 13.25
C ASN A 138 37.33 4.64 12.09
N SER A 139 37.88 5.51 11.25
CA SER A 139 37.16 6.03 10.07
C SER A 139 36.76 4.93 9.09
N LEU A 140 37.58 3.88 8.93
CA LEU A 140 37.27 2.75 8.07
C LEU A 140 36.25 1.81 8.72
N GLN A 141 36.33 1.59 10.04
CA GLN A 141 35.33 0.81 10.78
C GLN A 141 33.95 1.42 10.63
N VAL A 142 33.82 2.73 10.86
CA VAL A 142 32.54 3.45 10.68
C VAL A 142 32.01 3.33 9.25
N LYS A 143 32.89 3.38 8.23
CA LYS A 143 32.47 3.17 6.84
C LYS A 143 31.96 1.75 6.60
N LEU A 144 32.63 0.74 7.14
CA LEU A 144 32.21 -0.66 7.04
C LEU A 144 30.86 -0.88 7.73
N GLU A 145 30.66 -0.33 8.91
CA GLU A 145 29.39 -0.38 9.65
C GLU A 145 28.25 0.25 8.87
N ARG A 146 28.46 1.43 8.26
CA ARG A 146 27.44 2.08 7.42
C ARG A 146 27.04 1.22 6.23
N VAL A 147 28.02 0.58 5.57
CA VAL A 147 27.73 -0.33 4.45
C VAL A 147 26.95 -1.55 4.93
N HIS A 148 27.34 -2.13 6.06
CA HIS A 148 26.64 -3.28 6.66
C HIS A 148 25.18 -2.93 6.99
N GLN A 149 24.95 -1.80 7.68
CA GLN A 149 23.61 -1.31 8.00
C GLN A 149 22.76 -1.07 6.75
N LYS A 150 23.34 -0.44 5.72
CA LYS A 150 22.65 -0.20 4.45
C LYS A 150 22.23 -1.52 3.78
N ASN A 151 23.12 -2.51 3.76
CA ASN A 151 22.82 -3.81 3.17
C ASN A 151 21.70 -4.54 3.96
N GLN A 152 21.78 -4.54 5.29
CA GLN A 152 20.73 -5.11 6.14
C GLN A 152 19.38 -4.43 5.90
N PHE A 153 19.36 -3.10 5.80
CA PHE A 153 18.13 -2.36 5.49
C PHE A 153 17.54 -2.75 4.14
N GLN A 154 18.37 -2.86 3.10
CA GLN A 154 17.91 -3.28 1.77
C GLN A 154 17.33 -4.69 1.78
N ILE A 155 17.97 -5.63 2.49
CA ILE A 155 17.48 -7.00 2.66
C ILE A 155 16.09 -6.99 3.32
N LYS A 156 15.95 -6.31 4.47
CA LYS A 156 14.68 -6.21 5.23
C LYS A 156 13.57 -5.48 4.48
N SER A 157 13.92 -4.48 3.66
CA SER A 157 12.92 -3.67 2.95
C SER A 157 12.13 -4.46 1.90
N LYS A 158 12.70 -5.54 1.34
CA LYS A 158 12.01 -6.38 0.35
C LYS A 158 10.83 -7.11 0.99
N VAL A 159 11.10 -7.82 2.08
CA VAL A 159 10.08 -8.53 2.88
C VAL A 159 8.98 -7.59 3.38
N LYS A 160 9.37 -6.38 3.80
CA LYS A 160 8.41 -5.36 4.26
C LYS A 160 7.38 -4.98 3.20
N ASN A 161 7.75 -4.95 1.92
CA ASN A 161 6.81 -4.62 0.86
C ASN A 161 5.77 -5.72 0.64
N THR A 162 6.19 -6.98 0.64
CA THR A 162 5.23 -8.10 0.53
C THR A 162 4.31 -8.18 1.75
N LYS A 163 4.81 -7.91 2.96
CA LYS A 163 3.93 -7.79 4.16
C LYS A 163 2.85 -6.73 3.99
N ARG A 164 3.22 -5.54 3.48
CA ARG A 164 2.24 -4.46 3.19
C ARG A 164 1.20 -4.86 2.15
N ASN A 165 1.61 -5.59 1.10
CA ASN A 165 0.69 -6.08 0.08
C ASN A 165 -0.33 -7.04 0.69
N ILE A 166 0.13 -7.98 1.55
CA ILE A 166 -0.75 -8.91 2.27
C ILE A 166 -1.73 -8.15 3.16
N GLU A 167 -1.25 -7.22 3.98
CA GLU A 167 -2.09 -6.40 4.87
C GLU A 167 -3.17 -5.64 4.08
N PHE A 168 -2.81 -5.07 2.92
CA PHE A 168 -3.75 -4.40 2.04
C PHE A 168 -4.81 -5.38 1.49
N LEU A 169 -4.40 -6.53 0.95
CA LEU A 169 -5.31 -7.50 0.34
C LEU A 169 -6.27 -8.10 1.39
N GLU A 170 -5.79 -8.37 2.61
CA GLU A 170 -6.63 -8.81 3.73
C GLU A 170 -7.63 -7.74 4.15
N LYS A 171 -7.21 -6.46 4.16
CA LYS A 171 -8.11 -5.34 4.42
C LYS A 171 -9.20 -5.24 3.34
N VAL A 172 -8.86 -5.39 2.06
CA VAL A 172 -9.85 -5.39 0.97
C VAL A 172 -10.85 -6.53 1.14
N GLN A 173 -10.40 -7.76 1.37
CA GLN A 173 -11.31 -8.92 1.54
C GLN A 173 -12.31 -8.78 2.70
N THR A 174 -11.98 -7.96 3.69
CA THR A 174 -12.83 -7.73 4.87
C THR A 174 -13.58 -6.40 4.82
N SER A 175 -13.45 -5.64 3.72
CA SER A 175 -14.03 -4.32 3.60
C SER A 175 -15.52 -4.36 3.22
N PRO A 176 -16.32 -3.36 3.64
CA PRO A 176 -17.70 -3.22 3.20
C PRO A 176 -17.86 -3.17 1.68
N GLU A 177 -16.92 -2.54 0.97
CA GLU A 177 -16.91 -2.43 -0.48
C GLU A 177 -16.77 -3.81 -1.13
N TYR A 178 -15.95 -4.71 -0.58
CA TYR A 178 -15.80 -6.06 -1.13
C TYR A 178 -17.10 -6.85 -1.02
N PHE A 179 -17.76 -6.76 0.12
CA PHE A 179 -19.08 -7.37 0.32
C PHE A 179 -20.16 -6.73 -0.56
N GLY A 180 -20.10 -5.42 -0.79
CA GLY A 180 -20.95 -4.69 -1.74
C GLY A 180 -20.77 -5.21 -3.17
N ALA A 181 -19.53 -5.25 -3.64
CA ALA A 181 -19.15 -5.74 -4.97
C ALA A 181 -19.61 -7.18 -5.22
N MET A 182 -19.46 -8.06 -4.22
CA MET A 182 -19.97 -9.43 -4.29
C MET A 182 -21.49 -9.47 -4.51
N ALA A 183 -22.24 -8.66 -3.77
CA ALA A 183 -23.70 -8.66 -3.86
C ALA A 183 -24.20 -8.03 -5.16
N GLU A 184 -23.63 -6.89 -5.56
CA GLU A 184 -23.94 -6.22 -6.82
C GLU A 184 -23.66 -7.13 -8.01
N ARG A 185 -22.45 -7.70 -8.13
CA ARG A 185 -22.11 -8.61 -9.24
C ARG A 185 -23.01 -9.85 -9.27
N LYS A 186 -23.39 -10.39 -8.11
CA LYS A 186 -24.34 -11.51 -8.04
C LYS A 186 -25.73 -11.09 -8.54
N LEU A 187 -26.20 -9.90 -8.20
CA LEU A 187 -27.45 -9.36 -8.72
C LEU A 187 -27.38 -9.14 -10.23
N ILE A 188 -26.33 -8.49 -10.73
CA ILE A 188 -26.09 -8.25 -12.16
C ILE A 188 -26.15 -9.55 -12.94
N LYS A 189 -25.44 -10.58 -12.48
CA LYS A 189 -25.45 -11.92 -13.09
C LYS A 189 -26.85 -12.57 -13.06
N ASN A 190 -27.64 -12.34 -12.02
CA ASN A 190 -29.02 -12.82 -11.97
C ASN A 190 -29.88 -12.09 -13.02
N LEU A 191 -29.78 -10.76 -13.07
CA LEU A 191 -30.59 -9.92 -13.95
C LEU A 191 -30.20 -9.99 -15.43
N SER A 192 -28.95 -10.34 -15.77
CA SER A 192 -28.53 -10.54 -17.17
C SER A 192 -29.32 -11.65 -17.88
N SER A 193 -29.88 -12.59 -17.10
CA SER A 193 -30.74 -13.68 -17.59
C SER A 193 -32.22 -13.28 -17.78
N LEU A 194 -32.56 -12.00 -17.63
CA LEU A 194 -33.87 -11.47 -18.01
C LEU A 194 -34.07 -11.54 -19.55
N PRO A 195 -35.32 -11.44 -20.04
CA PRO A 195 -35.61 -11.38 -21.48
C PRO A 195 -34.91 -10.20 -22.18
N ASP A 196 -34.77 -10.30 -23.50
CA ASP A 196 -34.08 -9.30 -24.34
C ASP A 196 -34.81 -7.95 -24.45
N GLU A 197 -36.10 -7.89 -24.12
CA GLU A 197 -36.86 -6.63 -23.97
C GLU A 197 -36.52 -5.83 -22.69
N PHE A 198 -35.53 -6.27 -21.91
CA PHE A 198 -35.09 -5.62 -20.68
C PHE A 198 -33.70 -5.01 -20.83
N TYR A 199 -33.51 -3.88 -20.15
CA TYR A 199 -32.23 -3.18 -20.06
C TYR A 199 -31.83 -3.07 -18.59
N VAL A 200 -30.59 -3.41 -18.27
CA VAL A 200 -30.03 -3.37 -16.91
C VAL A 200 -28.87 -2.38 -16.92
N PHE A 201 -28.96 -1.32 -16.14
CA PHE A 201 -27.92 -0.32 -15.96
C PHE A 201 -27.37 -0.40 -14.55
N ASN A 202 -26.05 -0.42 -14.41
CA ASN A 202 -25.38 -0.49 -13.11
C ASN A 202 -24.52 0.75 -12.88
N ASP A 203 -24.42 1.14 -11.60
CA ASP A 203 -23.61 2.27 -11.14
C ASP A 203 -23.91 3.60 -11.89
N ILE A 204 -25.20 3.90 -12.06
CA ILE A 204 -25.60 5.11 -12.78
C ILE A 204 -25.73 6.30 -11.83
N HIS A 205 -25.38 7.48 -12.35
CA HIS A 205 -25.44 8.72 -11.62
C HIS A 205 -26.47 9.66 -12.25
N LEU A 206 -27.59 9.88 -11.56
CA LEU A 206 -28.62 10.82 -12.00
C LEU A 206 -28.45 12.14 -11.25
N ALA A 207 -28.59 13.26 -11.96
CA ALA A 207 -28.50 14.59 -11.36
C ALA A 207 -29.50 15.59 -11.95
N LEU A 208 -30.05 16.43 -11.08
CA LEU A 208 -30.83 17.61 -11.49
C LEU A 208 -29.92 18.80 -11.81
N LYS A 209 -30.42 19.71 -12.65
CA LYS A 209 -29.77 21.01 -12.91
C LYS A 209 -29.66 21.87 -11.65
N LYS A 210 -30.68 21.82 -10.79
CA LYS A 210 -30.72 22.54 -9.50
C LYS A 210 -31.13 21.57 -8.39
N ALA A 211 -30.52 21.71 -7.22
CA ALA A 211 -30.94 20.97 -6.04
C ALA A 211 -32.40 21.28 -5.70
N MET A 212 -33.08 20.31 -5.08
CA MET A 212 -34.45 20.48 -4.62
C MET A 212 -34.63 19.88 -3.22
N ARG A 213 -35.66 20.35 -2.52
CA ARG A 213 -36.00 19.80 -1.21
C ARG A 213 -36.78 18.49 -1.36
N PHE A 214 -36.34 17.44 -0.69
CA PHE A 214 -36.95 16.12 -0.64
C PHE A 214 -36.80 15.53 0.77
N ASP A 215 -37.92 15.17 1.41
CA ASP A 215 -37.97 14.74 2.81
C ASP A 215 -37.08 15.61 3.72
N GLU A 216 -37.36 16.92 3.68
CA GLU A 216 -36.70 17.97 4.46
C GLU A 216 -35.23 18.28 4.11
N LYS A 217 -34.57 17.46 3.29
CA LYS A 217 -33.17 17.64 2.87
C LYS A 217 -33.06 18.22 1.47
N TRP A 218 -32.03 19.03 1.22
CA TRP A 218 -31.67 19.45 -0.13
C TRP A 218 -30.87 18.34 -0.82
N ARG A 219 -31.34 17.89 -1.98
CA ARG A 219 -30.69 16.85 -2.78
C ARG A 219 -30.65 17.25 -4.25
N ARG A 220 -29.58 16.88 -4.95
CA ARG A 220 -29.40 17.18 -6.38
C ARG A 220 -29.24 15.91 -7.20
N SER A 221 -28.49 14.95 -6.69
CA SER A 221 -28.12 13.72 -7.40
C SER A 221 -28.41 12.48 -6.57
N ALA A 222 -28.45 11.34 -7.25
CA ALA A 222 -28.46 10.01 -6.66
C ALA A 222 -27.56 9.10 -7.50
N GLN A 223 -26.74 8.30 -6.82
CA GLN A 223 -26.16 7.10 -7.41
C GLN A 223 -27.20 5.98 -7.29
N ILE A 224 -27.28 5.13 -8.30
CA ILE A 224 -28.19 3.99 -8.34
C ILE A 224 -27.37 2.75 -8.64
N ASP A 225 -27.34 1.81 -7.70
CA ASP A 225 -26.58 0.57 -7.84
C ASP A 225 -27.03 -0.22 -9.06
N THR A 226 -28.35 -0.40 -9.24
CA THR A 226 -28.91 -1.06 -10.41
C THR A 226 -30.28 -0.47 -10.79
N LEU A 227 -30.47 -0.20 -12.08
CA LEU A 227 -31.73 0.21 -12.69
C LEU A 227 -32.13 -0.79 -13.77
N VAL A 228 -33.38 -1.26 -13.73
CA VAL A 228 -33.94 -2.15 -14.75
C VAL A 228 -35.08 -1.46 -15.48
N ILE A 229 -34.97 -1.34 -16.80
CA ILE A 229 -36.08 -0.94 -17.67
C ILE A 229 -36.78 -2.20 -18.18
N SER A 230 -38.10 -2.21 -18.08
CA SER A 230 -38.96 -3.33 -18.48
C SER A 230 -40.22 -2.82 -19.19
N PRO A 231 -41.00 -3.71 -19.83
CA PRO A 231 -42.34 -3.37 -20.30
C PRO A 231 -43.27 -2.83 -19.21
N ALA A 232 -43.05 -3.21 -17.94
CA ALA A 232 -43.87 -2.76 -16.80
C ALA A 232 -43.42 -1.42 -16.18
N GLY A 233 -42.40 -0.77 -16.75
CA GLY A 233 -41.78 0.45 -16.26
C GLY A 233 -40.36 0.23 -15.71
N ILE A 234 -39.93 1.11 -14.81
CA ILE A 234 -38.57 1.14 -14.25
C ILE A 234 -38.54 0.52 -12.85
N PHE A 235 -37.47 -0.22 -12.55
CA PHE A 235 -37.15 -0.69 -11.21
C PHE A 235 -35.80 -0.11 -10.79
N VAL A 236 -35.80 0.62 -9.67
CA VAL A 236 -34.59 1.12 -9.02
C VAL A 236 -34.27 0.18 -7.87
N VAL A 237 -33.07 -0.39 -7.90
CA VAL A 237 -32.61 -1.41 -6.97
C VAL A 237 -31.41 -0.90 -6.20
N GLU A 238 -31.53 -0.86 -4.88
CA GLU A 238 -30.44 -0.65 -3.94
C GLU A 238 -29.96 -2.01 -3.44
N VAL A 239 -28.64 -2.25 -3.42
CA VAL A 239 -28.05 -3.55 -3.08
C VAL A 239 -27.32 -3.48 -1.75
N LYS A 240 -27.75 -4.27 -0.76
CA LYS A 240 -27.13 -4.30 0.58
C LYS A 240 -26.63 -5.69 0.97
N ASN A 241 -25.38 -5.74 1.43
CA ASN A 241 -24.79 -6.93 2.02
C ASN A 241 -24.29 -6.63 3.44
N TRP A 242 -25.21 -6.43 4.37
CA TRP A 242 -24.87 -6.05 5.73
C TRP A 242 -24.92 -7.23 6.70
N SER A 243 -23.98 -7.23 7.65
CA SER A 243 -24.01 -8.15 8.78
C SER A 243 -25.04 -7.71 9.81
N LYS A 244 -25.48 -8.65 10.67
CA LYS A 244 -26.38 -8.35 11.78
C LYS A 244 -25.81 -7.31 12.72
N THR A 245 -24.50 -7.39 13.00
CA THR A 245 -23.80 -6.46 13.88
C THR A 245 -23.75 -5.05 13.29
N PHE A 246 -23.51 -4.91 11.98
CA PHE A 246 -23.54 -3.62 11.30
C PHE A 246 -24.93 -2.98 11.37
N THR A 247 -26.00 -3.76 11.09
CA THR A 247 -27.36 -3.24 11.20
C THR A 247 -27.75 -2.84 12.62
N ALA A 248 -27.21 -3.53 13.64
CA ALA A 248 -27.49 -3.23 15.04
C ALA A 248 -26.79 -1.97 15.54
N ALA A 249 -25.65 -1.61 14.94
CA ALA A 249 -24.91 -0.39 15.28
C ALA A 249 -25.66 0.89 14.86
N ASN A 250 -26.61 0.80 13.93
CA ASN A 250 -27.44 1.91 13.44
C ASN A 250 -26.63 3.10 12.86
N ASP A 251 -25.38 2.85 12.46
CA ASP A 251 -24.46 3.82 11.88
C ASP A 251 -24.33 3.57 10.37
N TYR A 252 -25.42 3.84 9.64
CA TYR A 252 -25.48 3.69 8.19
C TYR A 252 -26.41 4.70 7.53
N HIS A 253 -26.16 4.98 6.26
CA HIS A 253 -27.11 5.70 5.42
C HIS A 253 -28.37 4.83 5.21
N ASN A 254 -29.53 5.40 5.52
CA ASN A 254 -30.78 4.66 5.49
C ASN A 254 -31.10 4.17 4.06
N PRO A 255 -31.15 2.85 3.81
CA PRO A 255 -31.32 2.30 2.46
C PRO A 255 -32.71 2.62 1.88
N TYR A 256 -33.72 2.79 2.75
CA TYR A 256 -35.06 3.19 2.34
C TYR A 256 -35.11 4.64 1.84
N ASP A 257 -34.30 5.52 2.41
CA ASP A 257 -34.19 6.92 1.99
C ASP A 257 -33.39 7.06 0.69
N GLN A 258 -32.36 6.22 0.51
CA GLN A 258 -31.56 6.13 -0.71
C GLN A 258 -32.42 5.69 -1.91
N VAL A 259 -33.05 4.51 -1.83
CA VAL A 259 -33.86 3.97 -2.93
C VAL A 259 -35.06 4.86 -3.26
N LYS A 260 -35.69 5.47 -2.25
CA LYS A 260 -36.83 6.36 -2.44
C LYS A 260 -36.43 7.62 -3.21
N TRP A 261 -35.29 8.21 -2.86
CA TRP A 261 -34.79 9.40 -3.56
C TRP A 261 -34.34 9.07 -4.99
N ALA A 262 -33.62 7.98 -5.19
CA ALA A 262 -33.21 7.48 -6.51
C ALA A 262 -34.43 7.22 -7.41
N ALA A 263 -35.44 6.51 -6.90
CA ALA A 263 -36.68 6.24 -7.62
C ALA A 263 -37.46 7.51 -7.97
N TYR A 264 -37.55 8.46 -7.02
CA TYR A 264 -38.19 9.75 -7.28
C TYR A 264 -37.45 10.55 -8.37
N LEU A 265 -36.12 10.59 -8.31
CA LEU A 265 -35.30 11.30 -9.29
C LEU A 265 -35.46 10.70 -10.69
N CYS A 266 -35.44 9.38 -10.77
CA CYS A 266 -35.68 8.64 -12.01
C CYS A 266 -37.07 8.93 -12.59
N TYR A 267 -38.13 8.83 -11.77
CA TYR A 267 -39.48 9.19 -12.19
C TYR A 267 -39.57 10.64 -12.66
N LYS A 268 -38.94 11.58 -11.95
CA LYS A 268 -39.00 13.00 -12.29
C LYS A 268 -38.36 13.30 -13.64
N GLN A 269 -37.29 12.61 -14.01
CA GLN A 269 -36.62 12.80 -15.28
C GLN A 269 -37.36 12.10 -16.43
N THR A 270 -37.86 10.90 -16.21
CA THR A 270 -38.39 10.01 -17.28
C THR A 270 -39.91 10.00 -17.40
N GLN A 271 -40.63 10.53 -16.39
CA GLN A 271 -42.09 10.42 -16.23
C GLN A 271 -42.63 8.98 -16.32
N THR A 272 -41.78 7.99 -16.10
CA THR A 272 -42.10 6.57 -16.25
C THR A 272 -42.34 5.91 -14.90
N LYS A 273 -43.38 5.07 -14.80
CA LYS A 273 -43.72 4.36 -13.55
C LYS A 273 -42.50 3.65 -12.97
N THR A 274 -42.04 4.10 -11.82
CA THR A 274 -40.82 3.63 -11.16
C THR A 274 -41.15 2.91 -9.86
N ARG A 275 -40.47 1.79 -9.61
CA ARG A 275 -40.63 0.96 -8.41
C ARG A 275 -39.32 0.85 -7.63
N GLU A 276 -39.43 0.86 -6.31
CA GLU A 276 -38.32 0.80 -5.37
C GLU A 276 -38.08 -0.66 -4.92
N ILE A 277 -36.84 -1.14 -5.03
CA ILE A 277 -36.41 -2.45 -4.51
C ILE A 277 -35.17 -2.27 -3.64
N ILE A 278 -35.14 -2.94 -2.49
CA ILE A 278 -33.92 -3.18 -1.72
C ILE A 278 -33.61 -4.66 -1.84
N ALA A 279 -32.51 -4.97 -2.52
CA ALA A 279 -32.01 -6.32 -2.73
C ALA A 279 -30.93 -6.63 -1.67
N HIS A 280 -31.00 -7.80 -1.02
CA HIS A 280 -30.02 -8.15 0.01
C HIS A 280 -29.55 -9.61 -0.01
N THR A 281 -28.36 -9.86 0.55
CA THR A 281 -27.86 -11.19 0.95
C THR A 281 -27.69 -11.34 2.45
N GLY A 282 -27.76 -10.23 3.19
CA GLY A 282 -27.50 -10.17 4.62
C GLY A 282 -28.72 -9.68 5.42
N HIS A 283 -28.42 -9.04 6.55
CA HIS A 283 -29.42 -8.37 7.38
C HIS A 283 -29.71 -6.97 6.83
N ILE A 284 -30.92 -6.50 7.06
CA ILE A 284 -31.34 -5.14 6.72
C ILE A 284 -32.15 -4.57 7.88
N PRO A 285 -32.23 -3.25 8.02
CA PRO A 285 -33.12 -2.62 8.99
C PRO A 285 -34.58 -3.02 8.80
N GLN A 286 -35.36 -2.88 9.88
CA GLN A 286 -36.80 -3.06 9.81
C GLN A 286 -37.41 -2.07 8.82
N LYS A 287 -38.29 -2.57 7.94
CA LYS A 287 -38.98 -1.74 6.96
C LYS A 287 -39.88 -0.70 7.63
N PRO A 288 -39.68 0.61 7.36
CA PRO A 288 -40.60 1.65 7.84
C PRO A 288 -42.00 1.46 7.27
N GLN A 289 -43.04 1.71 8.07
CA GLN A 289 -44.44 1.49 7.67
C GLN A 289 -44.84 2.26 6.40
N LYS A 290 -44.27 3.45 6.18
CA LYS A 290 -44.55 4.30 5.01
C LYS A 290 -43.69 3.98 3.78
N SER A 291 -42.75 3.04 3.89
CA SER A 291 -41.84 2.71 2.80
C SER A 291 -42.53 1.90 1.70
N ARG A 292 -42.40 2.34 0.45
CA ARG A 292 -42.91 1.64 -0.73
C ARG A 292 -41.93 0.59 -1.25
N ALA A 293 -40.66 0.71 -0.89
CA ALA A 293 -39.62 -0.25 -1.24
C ALA A 293 -40.01 -1.70 -0.95
N LYS A 294 -39.91 -2.55 -1.97
CA LYS A 294 -39.99 -3.99 -1.78
C LYS A 294 -38.62 -4.49 -1.36
N VAL A 295 -38.58 -5.19 -0.24
CA VAL A 295 -37.39 -5.87 0.25
C VAL A 295 -37.37 -7.29 -0.31
N LEU A 296 -36.27 -7.69 -0.93
CA LEU A 296 -36.10 -9.00 -1.56
C LEU A 296 -34.69 -9.54 -1.34
N HIS A 297 -34.56 -10.85 -1.20
CA HIS A 297 -33.26 -11.49 -1.34
C HIS A 297 -32.79 -11.40 -2.81
N LEU A 298 -31.48 -11.35 -3.07
CA LEU A 298 -30.94 -11.14 -4.45
C LEU A 298 -31.54 -12.08 -5.50
N ASN A 299 -31.79 -13.34 -5.10
CA ASN A 299 -32.31 -14.38 -6.00
C ASN A 299 -33.80 -14.16 -6.35
N GLU A 300 -34.53 -13.36 -5.58
CA GLU A 300 -35.97 -13.11 -5.75
C GLU A 300 -36.26 -11.90 -6.65
N VAL A 301 -35.29 -10.99 -6.81
CA VAL A 301 -35.45 -9.73 -7.57
C VAL A 301 -35.92 -9.99 -9.00
N LYS A 302 -35.28 -10.93 -9.70
CA LYS A 302 -35.67 -11.32 -11.06
C LYS A 302 -37.13 -11.74 -11.15
N ASN A 303 -37.56 -12.63 -10.26
CA ASN A 303 -38.93 -13.15 -10.25
C ASN A 303 -39.95 -12.07 -9.92
N TYR A 304 -39.60 -11.16 -9.02
CA TYR A 304 -40.45 -10.00 -8.70
C TYR A 304 -40.60 -9.04 -9.88
N ILE A 305 -39.52 -8.78 -10.63
CA ILE A 305 -39.58 -7.97 -11.86
C ILE A 305 -40.49 -8.64 -12.89
N LEU A 306 -40.33 -9.96 -13.11
CA LEU A 306 -41.13 -10.73 -14.07
C LEU A 306 -42.58 -10.96 -13.66
N TRP A 307 -42.93 -10.73 -12.38
CA TRP A 307 -44.29 -10.88 -11.88
C TRP A 307 -45.25 -9.87 -12.52
N PHE A 308 -44.77 -8.68 -12.88
CA PHE A 308 -45.58 -7.66 -13.53
C PHE A 308 -45.80 -7.99 -15.01
N LYS A 309 -47.04 -8.34 -15.38
CA LYS A 309 -47.43 -8.68 -16.75
C LYS A 309 -47.96 -7.49 -17.55
N ASP A 310 -48.27 -6.38 -16.88
CA ASP A 310 -48.76 -5.17 -17.52
C ASP A 310 -47.68 -4.57 -18.43
N ARG A 311 -47.99 -4.42 -19.72
CA ARG A 311 -47.14 -3.72 -20.68
C ARG A 311 -47.53 -2.26 -20.74
N LEU A 312 -46.83 -1.45 -19.96
CA LEU A 312 -47.00 0.01 -19.89
C LEU A 312 -46.18 0.73 -20.96
N LEU A 313 -45.11 0.12 -21.45
CA LEU A 313 -44.21 0.67 -22.45
C LEU A 313 -44.17 -0.23 -23.68
N THR A 314 -44.17 0.38 -24.86
CA THR A 314 -43.85 -0.30 -26.13
C THR A 314 -42.34 -0.54 -26.24
N LYS A 315 -41.94 -1.40 -27.18
CA LYS A 315 -40.52 -1.65 -27.44
C LYS A 315 -39.76 -0.36 -27.77
N ASP A 316 -40.31 0.47 -28.65
CA ASP A 316 -39.70 1.74 -29.05
C ASP A 316 -39.56 2.71 -27.85
N GLN A 317 -40.54 2.72 -26.94
CA GLN A 317 -40.47 3.53 -25.72
C GLN A 317 -39.39 3.02 -24.76
N ILE A 318 -39.22 1.71 -24.63
CA ILE A 318 -38.16 1.09 -23.82
C ILE A 318 -36.78 1.47 -24.40
N GLU A 319 -36.61 1.34 -25.72
CA GLU A 319 -35.36 1.69 -26.40
C GLU A 319 -35.03 3.19 -26.26
N ALA A 320 -36.01 4.06 -26.48
CA ALA A 320 -35.85 5.50 -26.29
C ALA A 320 -35.46 5.86 -24.85
N LEU A 321 -36.11 5.21 -23.87
CA LEU A 321 -35.83 5.42 -22.45
C LEU A 321 -34.42 4.91 -22.06
N ALA A 322 -33.98 3.79 -22.64
CA ALA A 322 -32.62 3.28 -22.43
C ALA A 322 -31.56 4.28 -22.95
N ILE A 323 -31.78 4.86 -24.14
CA ILE A 323 -30.91 5.89 -24.71
C ILE A 323 -30.91 7.15 -23.83
N GLU A 324 -32.09 7.57 -23.36
CA GLU A 324 -32.22 8.73 -22.46
C GLU A 324 -31.44 8.52 -21.16
N ILE A 325 -31.63 7.38 -20.48
CA ILE A 325 -30.94 7.07 -19.23
C ILE A 325 -29.42 7.01 -19.43
N ASN A 326 -28.95 6.36 -20.51
CA ASN A 326 -27.52 6.32 -20.82
C ASN A 326 -26.95 7.74 -20.99
N THR A 327 -27.66 8.61 -21.71
CA THR A 327 -27.27 10.01 -21.91
C THR A 327 -27.29 10.82 -20.62
N LEU A 328 -28.24 10.55 -19.71
CA LEU A 328 -28.32 11.22 -18.41
C LEU A 328 -27.17 10.81 -17.49
N SER A 329 -26.76 9.54 -17.53
CA SER A 329 -25.65 9.01 -16.74
C SER A 329 -24.29 9.60 -17.16
N ASP A 330 -24.04 9.70 -18.47
CA ASP A 330 -22.79 10.27 -19.02
C ASP A 330 -22.61 11.77 -18.74
N ARG A 331 -23.70 12.48 -18.41
CA ARG A 331 -23.70 13.92 -18.11
C ARG A 331 -23.32 14.24 -16.66
N SER A 332 -22.67 13.32 -15.95
CA SER A 332 -22.08 13.56 -14.63
C SER A 332 -20.55 13.83 -14.68
N PRO A 333 -20.02 14.81 -15.46
CA PRO A 333 -18.74 15.38 -15.07
C PRO A 333 -18.98 16.23 -13.81
N PHE A 334 -17.98 16.32 -12.94
CA PHE A 334 -17.97 17.00 -11.63
C PHE A 334 -18.44 16.18 -10.43
N LEU A 335 -17.75 15.05 -10.23
CA LEU A 335 -17.31 14.66 -8.88
C LEU A 335 -16.34 15.73 -8.36
N ASN A 336 -16.88 16.79 -7.79
CA ASN A 336 -16.22 17.65 -6.81
C ASN A 336 -17.34 18.06 -5.84
N TRP A 337 -17.45 17.32 -4.75
CA TRP A 337 -18.11 17.76 -3.52
C TRP A 337 -17.04 17.98 -2.47
#